data_AF-A0AAU5DLP8-F1
#
_entry.id   AF-A0AAU5DLP8-F1
#
_cell.length_a   1.000
_cell.length_b   1.000
_cell.length_c   1.000
_cell.angle_alpha   90.00
_cell.angle_beta   90.00
_cell.angle_gamma   90.00
#
_symmetry.space_group_name_H-M   'P 1'
#
loop_
_entity.id
_entity.type
_entity.pdbx_description
1 polymer ?
#
loop_
_entity_poly.entity_id
_entity_poly.type
_entity_poly.pdbx_seq_one_letter_code
_entity_poly.pdbx_strand_id
1 'polypeptide(L)'
;MKDPTSPATSKASGVAWPPIAVPGQGLPRDREALPAIGGPPADAPSRSSRDSRPAETSAPTTASDSAGVPAPGGPESQDSGGPAGEGSALLDDLRTAIGRYVVLPSDEALTAVTLWVAASHIQPGLQHAPRLAVVGPTKGCGKSRLLDVLYETVHQPMMTVNTSPAVVFRVIGKNPPTLLVDEADTIFGPKAGDKEDLRGLLNAGHQRNRPAWRISGPEHKPTAFPTFAMAALAGIGDLPDTIMDRAIVIRMQKRKPGERITPFRSRYSVPELHALRDRLADWLVPLRGTVAGAVPKMPVEDRAADTWEPLVIVADLAGGHWPARARAACLAMTRNEVVQDEQTTLKTRLLRDIRRVFDQEAGKEAMRSQDLLAVLIQDAEAPWAEYGTKGLNAYHLANLLRDFGISPANYRFENGRQAKAYARNQFVDTWARYCPDPALSAPTAEVPAHPTRGRPPAPPSGTLPTGPPGGPAGPRPTR
;
A
#
# COMPACT_ATOMS: atom_id res chain seq x y z
N MET A 1 -36.80 -25.32 -39.52
CA MET A 1 -35.36 -25.51 -39.26
C MET A 1 -34.77 -24.16 -38.89
N LYS A 2 -34.51 -23.95 -37.59
CA LYS A 2 -33.82 -22.76 -37.06
C LYS A 2 -32.32 -23.06 -37.08
N ASP A 3 -31.52 -22.06 -37.45
CA ASP A 3 -30.27 -21.78 -36.74
C ASP A 3 -29.88 -20.30 -36.91
N PRO A 4 -30.03 -19.49 -35.85
CA PRO A 4 -29.34 -18.22 -35.70
C PRO A 4 -28.43 -18.26 -34.47
N THR A 5 -27.14 -17.90 -34.62
CA THR A 5 -26.37 -17.06 -33.69
C THR A 5 -24.88 -17.05 -34.10
N SER A 6 -24.46 -16.00 -34.79
CA SER A 6 -23.08 -15.49 -34.70
C SER A 6 -23.03 -14.54 -33.50
N PRO A 7 -22.05 -14.64 -32.59
CA PRO A 7 -21.91 -13.68 -31.51
C PRO A 7 -21.42 -12.35 -32.09
N ALA A 8 -22.17 -11.30 -31.84
CA ALA A 8 -21.81 -9.93 -32.17
C ALA A 8 -20.52 -9.55 -31.41
N THR A 9 -19.47 -9.20 -32.15
CA THR A 9 -18.27 -8.57 -31.63
C THR A 9 -18.63 -7.16 -31.18
N SER A 10 -18.81 -7.00 -29.86
CA SER A 10 -18.86 -5.69 -29.21
C SER A 10 -17.58 -4.91 -29.54
N LYS A 11 -17.72 -3.75 -30.20
CA LYS A 11 -16.65 -2.78 -30.36
C LYS A 11 -16.30 -2.25 -28.97
N ALA A 12 -15.23 -2.77 -28.38
CA ALA A 12 -14.63 -2.19 -27.19
C ALA A 12 -14.19 -0.75 -27.51
N SER A 13 -14.92 0.24 -27.01
CA SER A 13 -14.50 1.63 -26.95
C SER A 13 -13.27 1.69 -26.06
N GLY A 14 -12.08 1.63 -26.67
CA GLY A 14 -10.82 1.76 -25.95
C GLY A 14 -10.72 3.15 -25.36
N VAL A 15 -10.94 3.27 -24.05
CA VAL A 15 -10.61 4.48 -23.29
C VAL A 15 -9.10 4.71 -23.47
N ALA A 16 -8.74 5.82 -24.10
CA ALA A 16 -7.36 6.28 -24.13
C ALA A 16 -7.05 6.84 -22.74
N TRP A 17 -6.10 6.23 -22.03
CA TRP A 17 -5.51 6.84 -20.84
C TRP A 17 -5.02 8.25 -21.19
N PRO A 18 -5.20 9.27 -20.32
CA PRO A 18 -4.86 10.65 -20.66
C PRO A 18 -3.45 10.74 -21.27
N PRO A 19 -3.28 11.59 -22.31
CA PRO A 19 -2.01 11.71 -22.99
C PRO A 19 -0.92 12.10 -21.97
N ILE A 20 0.19 11.38 -22.02
CA ILE A 20 1.36 11.67 -21.20
C ILE A 20 1.85 13.07 -21.59
N ALA A 21 2.11 13.92 -20.62
CA ALA A 21 2.92 15.11 -20.85
C ALA A 21 4.30 14.65 -21.38
N VAL A 22 4.57 14.87 -22.66
CA VAL A 22 5.85 14.49 -23.27
C VAL A 22 6.93 15.42 -22.68
N PRO A 23 7.97 14.88 -22.00
CA PRO A 23 9.02 15.73 -21.45
C PRO A 23 9.64 16.62 -22.55
N GLY A 24 9.61 17.94 -22.34
CA GLY A 24 10.09 18.93 -23.33
C GLY A 24 9.07 19.38 -24.38
N GLN A 25 7.84 18.84 -24.37
CA GLN A 25 6.72 19.42 -25.12
C GLN A 25 5.64 19.87 -24.13
N GLY A 26 5.20 21.13 -24.24
CA GLY A 26 4.10 21.64 -23.42
C GLY A 26 2.83 20.81 -23.62
N LEU A 27 1.96 20.79 -22.61
CA LEU A 27 0.65 20.15 -22.72
C LEU A 27 -0.07 20.64 -24.00
N PRO A 28 -0.74 19.74 -24.75
CA PRO A 28 -1.53 20.13 -25.91
C PRO A 28 -2.48 21.26 -25.52
N ARG A 29 -2.39 22.41 -26.21
CA ARG A 29 -3.27 23.56 -26.00
C ARG A 29 -4.64 23.32 -26.64
N ASP A 30 -5.29 22.21 -26.31
CA ASP A 30 -6.67 21.98 -26.72
C ASP A 30 -7.59 22.41 -25.58
N ARG A 31 -8.31 23.51 -25.86
CA ARG A 31 -9.21 24.23 -24.97
C ARG A 31 -10.37 23.34 -24.51
N GLU A 32 -10.41 23.04 -23.22
CA GLU A 32 -11.60 23.20 -22.39
C GLU A 32 -11.15 23.74 -21.04
N ALA A 33 -11.72 24.88 -20.65
CA ALA A 33 -11.29 25.64 -19.49
C ALA A 33 -11.64 24.87 -18.20
N LEU A 34 -10.62 24.37 -17.51
CA LEU A 34 -10.73 24.08 -16.08
C LEU A 34 -10.93 25.43 -15.34
N PRO A 35 -11.90 25.54 -14.41
CA PRO A 35 -12.10 26.79 -13.69
C PRO A 35 -10.88 27.08 -12.82
N ALA A 36 -10.25 28.23 -13.09
CA ALA A 36 -9.12 28.73 -12.29
C ALA A 36 -9.60 29.04 -10.87
N ILE A 37 -9.13 28.28 -9.89
CA ILE A 37 -9.20 28.67 -8.48
C ILE A 37 -7.97 29.54 -8.21
N GLY A 38 -8.16 30.87 -8.25
CA GLY A 38 -7.13 31.84 -7.92
C GLY A 38 -7.75 33.07 -7.29
N GLY A 39 -7.61 33.20 -5.97
CA GLY A 39 -7.95 34.42 -5.23
C GLY A 39 -7.02 35.59 -5.60
N PRO A 40 -7.41 36.84 -5.29
CA PRO A 40 -6.68 38.02 -5.73
C PRO A 40 -5.35 38.15 -4.96
N PRO A 41 -4.23 38.53 -5.62
CA PRO A 41 -3.02 38.90 -4.90
C PRO A 41 -3.15 40.32 -4.32
N ALA A 42 -2.61 40.51 -3.12
CA ALA A 42 -2.47 41.80 -2.45
C ALA A 42 -1.24 42.57 -2.98
N ASP A 43 -1.40 43.89 -3.19
CA ASP A 43 -0.32 44.88 -3.39
C ASP A 43 0.66 44.89 -2.19
N ALA A 44 1.94 45.28 -2.25
CA ALA A 44 2.60 46.45 -2.87
C ALA A 44 4.16 46.30 -2.75
N PRO A 45 5.02 47.33 -2.99
CA PRO A 45 5.24 48.14 -4.21
C PRO A 45 6.75 48.28 -4.58
N SER A 46 7.08 48.66 -5.83
CA SER A 46 8.19 49.62 -6.08
C SER A 46 8.27 50.14 -7.54
N ARG A 47 8.07 51.47 -7.67
CA ARG A 47 8.81 52.46 -8.48
C ARG A 47 9.21 52.11 -9.93
N SER A 48 8.67 52.83 -10.92
CA SER A 48 9.23 54.11 -11.43
C SER A 48 8.61 54.57 -12.78
N SER A 49 8.36 55.89 -12.84
CA SER A 49 8.46 56.82 -13.97
C SER A 49 7.62 56.70 -15.26
N ARG A 50 6.83 57.79 -15.46
CA ARG A 50 6.54 58.57 -16.70
C ARG A 50 5.80 57.80 -17.81
N ASP A 51 4.66 58.26 -18.36
CA ASP A 51 4.46 59.57 -18.98
C ASP A 51 2.97 59.95 -19.16
N SER A 52 2.77 61.26 -19.04
CA SER A 52 1.71 62.20 -19.40
C SER A 52 0.68 61.87 -20.52
N ARG A 53 -0.63 62.04 -20.25
CA ARG A 53 -1.56 63.06 -20.85
C ARG A 53 -3.06 62.82 -20.48
N PRO A 54 -3.92 63.87 -20.50
CA PRO A 54 -5.21 63.90 -19.78
C PRO A 54 -6.48 63.96 -20.68
N ALA A 55 -7.64 64.06 -20.00
CA ALA A 55 -9.02 64.35 -20.44
C ALA A 55 -9.91 63.11 -20.71
N GLU A 56 -11.18 63.00 -20.30
CA GLU A 56 -12.15 63.94 -19.72
C GLU A 56 -13.39 63.12 -19.23
N THR A 57 -14.07 63.61 -18.17
CA THR A 57 -15.53 63.53 -17.83
C THR A 57 -16.36 62.31 -18.27
N SER A 58 -17.11 61.60 -17.40
CA SER A 58 -18.34 62.07 -16.73
C SER A 58 -18.92 60.98 -15.81
N ALA A 59 -19.41 61.35 -14.62
CA ALA A 59 -20.38 60.59 -13.81
C ALA A 59 -21.82 61.05 -14.12
N PRO A 60 -22.88 60.29 -13.76
CA PRO A 60 -23.51 60.38 -12.43
C PRO A 60 -23.92 59.01 -11.84
N THR A 61 -23.72 58.73 -10.54
CA THR A 61 -24.66 58.91 -9.41
C THR A 61 -26.04 58.25 -9.58
N THR A 62 -26.33 57.18 -8.82
CA THR A 62 -27.32 57.15 -7.71
C THR A 62 -27.49 55.77 -7.08
N ALA A 63 -27.72 55.79 -5.75
CA ALA A 63 -28.56 54.90 -4.95
C ALA A 63 -28.07 53.48 -4.58
N SER A 64 -27.42 53.43 -3.42
CA SER A 64 -27.77 52.57 -2.27
C SER A 64 -29.09 51.79 -2.38
N ASP A 65 -29.02 50.46 -2.32
CA ASP A 65 -29.91 49.73 -1.42
C ASP A 65 -29.29 48.42 -0.93
N SER A 66 -29.47 48.18 0.36
CA SER A 66 -28.89 47.10 1.16
C SER A 66 -29.80 45.89 1.18
N ALA A 67 -29.30 44.72 0.77
CA ALA A 67 -29.91 43.43 1.10
C ALA A 67 -28.82 42.37 1.28
N GLY A 68 -28.80 41.77 2.47
CA GLY A 68 -27.80 40.81 2.91
C GLY A 68 -27.78 39.53 2.08
N VAL A 69 -26.56 38.99 1.89
CA VAL A 69 -26.32 37.72 1.21
C VAL A 69 -25.57 36.80 2.20
N PRO A 70 -26.07 35.58 2.48
CA PRO A 70 -25.44 34.65 3.41
C PRO A 70 -24.18 34.03 2.79
N ALA A 71 -23.26 33.62 3.66
CA ALA A 71 -21.97 33.02 3.32
C ALA A 71 -22.08 31.76 2.43
N PRO A 72 -21.14 31.52 1.50
CA PRO A 72 -21.18 30.35 0.63
C PRO A 72 -20.73 29.10 1.39
N GLY A 73 -21.61 28.09 1.43
CA GLY A 73 -21.29 26.73 1.86
C GLY A 73 -20.27 26.08 0.93
N GLY A 74 -19.38 25.27 1.51
CA GLY A 74 -18.37 24.50 0.78
C GLY A 74 -18.99 23.48 -0.18
N PRO A 75 -18.21 22.97 -1.15
CA PRO A 75 -18.74 22.08 -2.17
C PRO A 75 -19.09 20.72 -1.55
N GLU A 76 -20.39 20.42 -1.55
CA GLU A 76 -20.91 19.07 -1.33
C GLU A 76 -20.40 18.15 -2.46
N SER A 77 -19.76 17.06 -2.05
CA SER A 77 -19.31 15.97 -2.91
C SER A 77 -20.50 15.34 -3.64
N GLN A 78 -20.49 15.42 -4.97
CA GLN A 78 -21.49 14.78 -5.83
C GLN A 78 -21.33 13.26 -5.76
N ASP A 79 -22.26 12.63 -5.03
CA ASP A 79 -22.50 11.20 -4.98
C ASP A 79 -23.06 10.72 -6.33
N SER A 80 -22.23 10.06 -7.14
CA SER A 80 -22.63 9.47 -8.41
C SER A 80 -22.86 7.97 -8.23
N GLY A 81 -24.01 7.66 -7.62
CA GLY A 81 -24.41 6.31 -7.23
C GLY A 81 -24.90 5.43 -8.39
N GLY A 82 -24.19 4.33 -8.64
CA GLY A 82 -24.90 3.04 -8.76
C GLY A 82 -25.58 2.71 -7.41
N PRO A 83 -26.54 1.79 -7.33
CA PRO A 83 -27.26 1.52 -6.08
C PRO A 83 -26.25 1.22 -4.96
N ALA A 84 -26.11 2.17 -4.04
CA ALA A 84 -25.14 2.14 -2.97
C ALA A 84 -25.33 0.85 -2.17
N GLY A 85 -24.40 -0.11 -2.32
CA GLY A 85 -24.44 -1.40 -1.64
C GLY A 85 -24.24 -2.63 -2.54
N GLU A 86 -24.51 -2.56 -3.84
CA GLU A 86 -24.36 -3.73 -4.73
C GLU A 86 -22.89 -4.17 -4.88
N GLY A 87 -21.99 -3.22 -5.10
CA GLY A 87 -20.54 -3.47 -5.15
C GLY A 87 -19.98 -3.99 -3.83
N SER A 88 -20.40 -3.40 -2.70
CA SER A 88 -20.00 -3.86 -1.36
C SER A 88 -20.40 -5.32 -1.12
N ALA A 89 -21.64 -5.69 -1.43
CA ALA A 89 -22.14 -7.05 -1.25
C ALA A 89 -21.43 -8.05 -2.18
N LEU A 90 -21.17 -7.66 -3.43
CA LEU A 90 -20.41 -8.51 -4.37
C LEU A 90 -18.97 -8.77 -3.88
N LEU A 91 -18.30 -7.76 -3.33
CA LEU A 91 -16.97 -7.96 -2.74
C LEU A 91 -17.04 -8.83 -1.48
N ASP A 92 -18.11 -8.77 -0.69
CA ASP A 92 -18.31 -9.69 0.45
C ASP A 92 -18.52 -11.14 -0.01
N ASP A 93 -19.30 -11.34 -1.08
CA ASP A 93 -19.50 -12.65 -1.71
C ASP A 93 -18.15 -13.23 -2.19
N LEU A 94 -17.36 -12.40 -2.89
CA LEU A 94 -16.03 -12.78 -3.39
C LEU A 94 -15.08 -13.11 -2.23
N ARG A 95 -15.01 -12.25 -1.22
CA ARG A 95 -14.18 -12.45 -0.02
C ARG A 95 -14.52 -13.76 0.67
N THR A 96 -15.82 -14.03 0.81
CA THR A 96 -16.33 -15.27 1.39
C THR A 96 -15.95 -16.47 0.55
N ALA A 97 -16.10 -16.41 -0.78
CA ALA A 97 -15.74 -17.50 -1.68
C ALA A 97 -14.24 -17.81 -1.63
N ILE A 98 -13.36 -16.80 -1.64
CA ILE A 98 -11.91 -16.99 -1.52
C ILE A 98 -11.57 -17.69 -0.20
N GLY A 99 -12.12 -17.19 0.93
CA GLY A 99 -11.88 -17.74 2.26
C GLY A 99 -12.36 -19.19 2.45
N ARG A 100 -13.33 -19.66 1.64
CA ARG A 100 -13.76 -21.07 1.66
C ARG A 100 -12.70 -22.03 1.11
N TYR A 101 -11.88 -21.58 0.17
CA TYR A 101 -10.91 -22.43 -0.55
C TYR A 101 -9.47 -22.23 -0.10
N VAL A 102 -9.14 -21.08 0.49
CA VAL A 102 -7.79 -20.69 0.88
C VAL A 102 -7.81 -20.12 2.30
N VAL A 103 -6.93 -20.61 3.17
CA VAL A 103 -6.61 -19.93 4.43
C VAL A 103 -5.50 -18.93 4.16
N LEU A 104 -5.82 -17.64 4.27
CA LEU A 104 -4.85 -16.56 4.14
C LEU A 104 -4.26 -16.20 5.51
N PRO A 105 -3.05 -15.61 5.56
CA PRO A 105 -2.34 -15.40 6.81
C PRO A 105 -3.02 -14.42 7.78
N SER A 106 -3.88 -13.54 7.27
CA SER A 106 -4.67 -12.61 8.08
C SER A 106 -5.94 -12.16 7.34
N ASP A 107 -6.81 -11.43 8.05
CA ASP A 107 -8.01 -10.83 7.47
C ASP A 107 -7.68 -9.74 6.44
N GLU A 108 -6.60 -8.99 6.70
CA GLU A 108 -6.08 -7.96 5.82
C GLU A 108 -5.56 -8.57 4.51
N ALA A 109 -4.87 -9.73 4.58
CA ALA A 109 -4.45 -10.44 3.38
C ALA A 109 -5.65 -10.92 2.55
N LEU A 110 -6.72 -11.40 3.21
CA LEU A 110 -7.96 -11.77 2.52
C LEU A 110 -8.66 -10.57 1.88
N THR A 111 -8.68 -9.43 2.56
CA THR A 111 -9.16 -8.16 2.00
C THR A 111 -8.35 -7.76 0.77
N ALA A 112 -7.03 -7.79 0.88
CA ALA A 112 -6.12 -7.36 -0.18
C ALA A 112 -6.27 -8.23 -1.43
N VAL A 113 -6.33 -9.56 -1.27
CA VAL A 113 -6.56 -10.49 -2.38
C VAL A 113 -7.92 -10.23 -3.04
N THR A 114 -8.97 -10.01 -2.24
CA THR A 114 -10.32 -9.73 -2.77
C THR A 114 -10.33 -8.47 -3.64
N LEU A 115 -9.74 -7.38 -3.14
CA LEU A 115 -9.65 -6.11 -3.86
C LEU A 115 -8.71 -6.20 -5.07
N TRP A 116 -7.62 -6.97 -4.98
CA TRP A 116 -6.70 -7.19 -6.08
C TRP A 116 -7.37 -7.96 -7.24
N VAL A 117 -8.20 -8.96 -6.93
CA VAL A 117 -9.02 -9.66 -7.93
C VAL A 117 -9.95 -8.67 -8.63
N ALA A 118 -10.69 -7.86 -7.88
CA ALA A 118 -11.58 -6.86 -8.45
C ALA A 118 -10.82 -5.81 -9.29
N ALA A 119 -9.68 -5.31 -8.81
CA ALA A 119 -8.84 -4.35 -9.54
C ALA A 119 -8.39 -4.89 -10.92
N SER A 120 -8.19 -6.21 -11.05
CA SER A 120 -7.85 -6.83 -12.33
C SER A 120 -8.88 -6.57 -13.44
N HIS A 121 -10.16 -6.42 -13.10
CA HIS A 121 -11.27 -6.15 -14.03
C HIS A 121 -11.30 -4.71 -14.54
N ILE A 122 -10.72 -3.77 -13.80
CA ILE A 122 -10.58 -2.36 -14.21
C ILE A 122 -9.15 -1.98 -14.59
N GLN A 123 -8.21 -2.93 -14.65
CA GLN A 123 -6.80 -2.63 -14.90
C GLN A 123 -6.54 -1.72 -16.11
N PRO A 124 -7.30 -1.71 -17.22
CA PRO A 124 -7.07 -0.75 -18.32
C PRO A 124 -7.31 0.72 -17.96
N GLY A 125 -8.03 1.00 -16.88
CA GLY A 125 -8.28 2.33 -16.32
C GLY A 125 -7.47 2.65 -15.06
N LEU A 126 -6.45 1.86 -14.70
CA LEU A 126 -5.62 2.10 -13.52
C LEU A 126 -4.23 2.62 -13.92
N GLN A 127 -3.65 3.58 -13.19
CA GLN A 127 -2.28 4.05 -13.44
C GLN A 127 -1.22 2.99 -13.12
N HIS A 128 -1.50 2.17 -12.10
CA HIS A 128 -0.62 1.12 -11.59
C HIS A 128 -1.26 -0.26 -11.73
N ALA A 129 -0.43 -1.25 -12.05
CA ALA A 129 -0.78 -2.66 -12.13
C ALA A 129 -0.01 -3.42 -11.04
N PRO A 130 -0.57 -3.51 -9.83
CA PRO A 130 0.16 -4.00 -8.67
C PRO A 130 0.44 -5.49 -8.82
N ARG A 131 1.63 -5.89 -8.37
CA ARG A 131 1.99 -7.30 -8.30
C ARG A 131 1.34 -7.92 -7.07
N LEU A 132 1.09 -9.22 -7.13
CA LEU A 132 0.69 -10.01 -5.96
C LEU A 132 1.77 -11.06 -5.73
N ALA A 133 2.58 -10.88 -4.69
CA ALA A 133 3.62 -11.83 -4.33
C ALA A 133 3.05 -12.87 -3.36
N VAL A 134 2.77 -14.08 -3.84
CA VAL A 134 2.23 -15.18 -3.04
C VAL A 134 3.39 -16.06 -2.59
N VAL A 135 4.05 -15.68 -1.51
CA VAL A 135 5.28 -16.33 -1.04
C VAL A 135 5.02 -17.23 0.17
N GLY A 136 5.90 -18.17 0.44
CA GLY A 136 5.82 -18.98 1.65
C GLY A 136 7.10 -19.76 1.89
N PRO A 137 7.40 -20.11 3.16
CA PRO A 137 8.72 -20.63 3.53
C PRO A 137 8.98 -22.04 2.97
N THR A 138 7.92 -22.81 2.70
CA THR A 138 8.04 -24.20 2.23
C THR A 138 6.94 -24.56 1.22
N LYS A 139 7.03 -25.78 0.67
CA LYS A 139 5.97 -26.39 -0.14
C LYS A 139 4.73 -26.71 0.71
N GLY A 140 3.57 -26.70 0.07
CA GLY A 140 2.30 -27.09 0.71
C GLY A 140 1.63 -26.01 1.57
N CYS A 141 2.08 -24.75 1.53
CA CYS A 141 1.42 -23.62 2.20
C CYS A 141 0.16 -23.10 1.48
N GLY A 142 -0.33 -23.78 0.43
CA GLY A 142 -1.55 -23.36 -0.28
C GLY A 142 -1.37 -22.28 -1.35
N LYS A 143 -0.13 -21.95 -1.75
CA LYS A 143 0.17 -20.95 -2.80
C LYS A 143 -0.49 -21.26 -4.15
N SER A 144 -0.26 -22.45 -4.70
CA SER A 144 -0.88 -22.88 -5.96
C SER A 144 -2.41 -22.93 -5.85
N ARG A 145 -2.95 -23.26 -4.67
CA ARG A 145 -4.41 -23.18 -4.44
C ARG A 145 -4.93 -21.75 -4.50
N LEU A 146 -4.20 -20.77 -3.98
CA LEU A 146 -4.56 -19.37 -4.17
C LEU A 146 -4.55 -19.02 -5.66
N LEU A 147 -3.52 -19.42 -6.41
CA LEU A 147 -3.48 -19.22 -7.86
C LEU A 147 -4.64 -19.90 -8.60
N ASP A 148 -5.07 -21.10 -8.20
CA ASP A 148 -6.26 -21.77 -8.77
C ASP A 148 -7.50 -20.90 -8.62
N VAL A 149 -7.73 -20.33 -7.43
CA VAL A 149 -8.89 -19.45 -7.17
C VAL A 149 -8.78 -18.14 -7.94
N LEU A 150 -7.58 -17.55 -8.02
CA LEU A 150 -7.34 -16.36 -8.82
C LEU A 150 -7.61 -16.62 -10.30
N TYR A 151 -7.16 -17.76 -10.84
CA TYR A 151 -7.39 -18.14 -12.23
C TYR A 151 -8.88 -18.12 -12.59
N GLU A 152 -9.75 -18.55 -11.67
CA GLU A 152 -11.19 -18.57 -11.94
C GLU A 152 -11.90 -17.21 -11.72
N THR A 153 -11.26 -16.24 -11.07
CA THR A 153 -11.92 -15.00 -10.61
C THR A 153 -11.39 -13.70 -11.22
N VAL A 154 -10.16 -13.69 -11.75
CA VAL A 154 -9.53 -12.48 -12.33
C VAL A 154 -9.95 -12.24 -13.78
N HIS A 155 -9.65 -11.04 -14.28
CA HIS A 155 -9.83 -10.67 -15.69
C HIS A 155 -8.85 -11.39 -16.62
N GLN A 156 -9.38 -12.12 -17.62
CA GLN A 156 -8.60 -12.78 -18.68
C GLN A 156 -7.32 -13.46 -18.16
N PRO A 157 -7.46 -14.49 -17.31
CA PRO A 157 -6.32 -15.12 -16.65
C PRO A 157 -5.37 -15.78 -17.66
N MET A 158 -4.06 -15.61 -17.44
CA MET A 158 -3.01 -16.36 -18.14
C MET A 158 -2.12 -17.06 -17.11
N MET A 159 -2.36 -18.35 -16.90
CA MET A 159 -1.53 -19.19 -16.03
C MET A 159 -0.25 -19.62 -16.73
N THR A 160 0.87 -19.59 -16.03
CA THR A 160 2.15 -20.11 -16.50
C THR A 160 3.03 -20.59 -15.35
N VAL A 161 3.86 -21.60 -15.63
CA VAL A 161 4.90 -22.09 -14.71
C VAL A 161 6.29 -21.66 -15.19
N ASN A 162 6.51 -21.65 -16.51
CA ASN A 162 7.75 -21.17 -17.14
C ASN A 162 7.43 -20.79 -18.60
N THR A 163 7.17 -19.50 -18.86
CA THR A 163 6.94 -18.99 -20.22
C THR A 163 8.14 -18.17 -20.70
N SER A 164 8.32 -18.08 -22.01
CA SER A 164 9.35 -17.22 -22.57
C SER A 164 8.92 -15.75 -22.49
N PRO A 165 9.84 -14.80 -22.22
CA PRO A 165 9.52 -13.36 -22.25
C PRO A 165 8.85 -12.94 -23.57
N ALA A 166 9.28 -13.54 -24.68
CA ALA A 166 8.75 -13.29 -26.02
C ALA A 166 7.27 -13.65 -26.19
N VAL A 167 6.74 -14.63 -25.44
CA VAL A 167 5.30 -14.91 -25.41
C VAL A 167 4.59 -13.81 -24.63
N VAL A 168 5.08 -13.47 -23.44
CA VAL A 168 4.44 -12.45 -22.57
C VAL A 168 4.36 -11.10 -23.28
N PHE A 169 5.43 -10.65 -23.94
CA PHE A 169 5.44 -9.40 -24.72
C PHE A 169 4.39 -9.36 -25.84
N ARG A 170 3.97 -10.51 -26.37
CA ARG A 170 2.96 -10.58 -27.46
C ARG A 170 1.53 -10.68 -26.94
N VAL A 171 1.33 -11.19 -25.74
CA VAL A 171 -0.02 -11.32 -25.14
C VAL A 171 -0.46 -10.00 -24.49
N ILE A 172 0.48 -9.21 -23.95
CA ILE A 172 0.15 -7.92 -23.36
C ILE A 172 -0.22 -6.91 -24.46
N GLY A 173 -1.49 -6.50 -24.48
CA GLY A 173 -2.04 -5.52 -25.41
C GLY A 173 -2.76 -4.36 -24.69
N LYS A 174 -3.70 -3.70 -25.38
CA LYS A 174 -4.49 -2.59 -24.82
C LYS A 174 -5.42 -3.01 -23.68
N ASN A 175 -5.93 -4.24 -23.73
CA ASN A 175 -6.71 -4.88 -22.67
C ASN A 175 -5.88 -6.05 -22.15
N PRO A 176 -4.89 -5.79 -21.28
CA PRO A 176 -3.93 -6.81 -20.85
C PRO A 176 -4.61 -7.93 -20.07
N PRO A 177 -4.11 -9.19 -20.18
CA PRO A 177 -4.54 -10.28 -19.30
C PRO A 177 -4.02 -10.06 -17.87
N THR A 178 -4.53 -10.83 -16.92
CA THR A 178 -3.89 -10.99 -15.61
C THR A 178 -2.94 -12.19 -15.64
N LEU A 179 -1.65 -11.92 -15.43
CA LEU A 179 -0.62 -12.96 -15.46
C LEU A 179 -0.58 -13.71 -14.12
N LEU A 180 -0.57 -15.03 -14.15
CA LEU A 180 -0.45 -15.87 -12.96
C LEU A 180 0.75 -16.79 -13.14
N VAL A 181 1.80 -16.58 -12.36
CA VAL A 181 3.08 -17.31 -12.45
C VAL A 181 3.21 -18.21 -11.24
N ASP A 182 3.07 -19.52 -11.43
CA ASP A 182 3.39 -20.51 -10.39
C ASP A 182 4.87 -20.90 -10.45
N GLU A 183 5.40 -21.41 -9.34
CA GLU A 183 6.80 -21.80 -9.18
C GLU A 183 7.82 -20.71 -9.58
N ALA A 184 7.53 -19.45 -9.25
CA ALA A 184 8.38 -18.30 -9.53
C ALA A 184 9.79 -18.43 -8.92
N ASP A 185 9.98 -19.25 -7.88
CA ASP A 185 11.31 -19.59 -7.35
C ASP A 185 12.18 -20.39 -8.34
N THR A 186 11.59 -21.08 -9.31
CA THR A 186 12.34 -21.71 -10.42
C THR A 186 12.86 -20.69 -11.43
N ILE A 187 12.24 -19.51 -11.46
CA ILE A 187 12.57 -18.40 -12.37
C ILE A 187 13.54 -17.41 -11.71
N PHE A 188 13.34 -17.12 -10.42
CA PHE A 188 14.08 -16.07 -9.70
C PHE A 188 14.87 -16.56 -8.49
N GLY A 189 14.83 -17.86 -8.18
CA GLY A 189 15.53 -18.40 -7.03
C GLY A 189 17.06 -18.46 -7.21
N PRO A 190 17.82 -18.78 -6.15
CA PRO A 190 19.29 -18.74 -6.16
C PRO A 190 19.97 -19.66 -7.20
N LYS A 191 19.24 -20.67 -7.68
CA LYS A 191 19.70 -21.63 -8.69
C LYS A 191 19.18 -21.33 -10.10
N ALA A 192 18.33 -20.32 -10.24
CA ALA A 192 17.87 -19.88 -11.54
C ALA A 192 19.01 -19.16 -12.26
N GLY A 193 19.14 -19.40 -13.57
CA GLY A 193 20.01 -18.59 -14.41
C GLY A 193 19.52 -17.14 -14.48
N ASP A 194 20.31 -16.27 -15.11
CA ASP A 194 19.95 -14.87 -15.21
C ASP A 194 18.68 -14.68 -16.09
N LYS A 195 17.57 -14.27 -15.46
CA LYS A 195 16.27 -14.02 -16.09
C LYS A 195 15.92 -12.52 -16.04
N GLU A 196 16.94 -11.67 -16.19
CA GLU A 196 16.81 -10.20 -16.22
C GLU A 196 15.68 -9.69 -17.10
N ASP A 197 15.49 -10.26 -18.29
CA ASP A 197 14.45 -9.82 -19.23
C ASP A 197 13.04 -9.96 -18.65
N LEU A 198 12.75 -11.06 -17.97
CA LEU A 198 11.44 -11.29 -17.37
C LEU A 198 11.26 -10.41 -16.13
N ARG A 199 12.31 -10.26 -15.31
CA ARG A 199 12.30 -9.33 -14.16
C ARG A 199 12.04 -7.90 -14.62
N GLY A 200 12.76 -7.45 -15.65
CA GLY A 200 12.60 -6.13 -16.26
C GLY A 200 11.19 -5.92 -16.81
N LEU A 201 10.61 -6.92 -17.48
CA LEU A 201 9.23 -6.87 -17.95
C LEU A 201 8.23 -6.72 -16.80
N LEU A 202 8.36 -7.51 -15.74
CA LEU A 202 7.46 -7.44 -14.58
C LEU A 202 7.59 -6.10 -13.83
N ASN A 203 8.82 -5.60 -13.67
CA ASN A 203 9.07 -4.31 -13.01
C ASN A 203 8.55 -3.13 -13.83
N ALA A 204 8.76 -3.15 -15.14
CA ALA A 204 8.26 -2.12 -16.05
C ALA A 204 6.73 -2.11 -16.11
N GLY A 205 6.12 -3.29 -16.13
CA GLY A 205 4.69 -3.45 -16.23
C GLY A 205 3.89 -2.99 -15.00
N HIS A 206 4.54 -2.63 -13.89
CA HIS A 206 3.86 -2.06 -12.72
C HIS A 206 3.27 -0.68 -13.00
N GLN A 207 3.94 0.13 -13.82
CA GLN A 207 3.51 1.49 -14.13
C GLN A 207 3.17 1.61 -15.61
N ARG A 208 2.11 2.36 -15.93
CA ARG A 208 1.76 2.64 -17.32
C ARG A 208 2.90 3.31 -18.09
N ASN A 209 2.85 3.15 -19.40
CA ASN A 209 3.69 3.86 -20.36
C ASN A 209 5.20 3.60 -20.23
N ARG A 210 5.57 2.41 -19.76
CA ARG A 210 6.96 1.93 -19.70
C ARG A 210 7.19 0.76 -20.65
N PRO A 211 7.14 0.97 -21.99
CA PRO A 211 7.29 -0.13 -22.94
C PRO A 211 8.69 -0.75 -22.88
N ALA A 212 8.78 -2.03 -23.21
CA ALA A 212 10.05 -2.69 -23.45
C ALA A 212 10.40 -2.54 -24.92
N TRP A 213 11.53 -1.90 -25.21
CA TRP A 213 12.05 -1.83 -26.57
C TRP A 213 12.86 -3.08 -26.88
N ARG A 214 12.56 -3.72 -28.02
CA ARG A 214 13.27 -4.90 -28.51
C ARG A 214 13.47 -4.78 -30.02
N ILE A 215 14.58 -5.31 -30.51
CA ILE A 215 14.78 -5.51 -31.95
C ILE A 215 13.91 -6.69 -32.38
N SER A 216 13.09 -6.51 -33.41
CA SER A 216 12.15 -7.53 -33.86
C SER A 216 12.02 -7.60 -35.38
N GLY A 217 11.62 -8.78 -35.86
CA GLY A 217 11.40 -9.06 -37.27
C GLY A 217 12.69 -9.24 -38.09
N PRO A 218 12.57 -9.68 -39.34
CA PRO A 218 13.71 -9.88 -40.25
C PRO A 218 14.42 -8.56 -40.61
N GLU A 219 13.74 -7.43 -40.46
CA GLU A 219 14.28 -6.09 -40.74
C GLU A 219 15.01 -5.46 -39.53
N HIS A 220 15.11 -6.17 -38.40
CA HIS A 220 15.78 -5.70 -37.19
C HIS A 220 15.36 -4.30 -36.72
N LYS A 221 14.05 -4.02 -36.76
CA LYS A 221 13.50 -2.72 -36.35
C LYS A 221 13.32 -2.64 -34.83
N PRO A 222 13.63 -1.49 -34.20
CA PRO A 222 13.22 -1.23 -32.82
C PRO A 222 11.70 -1.21 -32.71
N THR A 223 11.16 -2.12 -31.89
CA THR A 223 9.72 -2.28 -31.67
C THR A 223 9.41 -2.12 -30.19
N ALA A 224 8.43 -1.28 -29.87
CA ALA A 224 7.92 -1.10 -28.52
C ALA A 224 6.89 -2.19 -28.20
N PHE A 225 7.14 -2.96 -27.13
CA PHE A 225 6.20 -3.94 -26.60
C PHE A 225 5.54 -3.40 -25.32
N PRO A 226 4.21 -3.41 -25.22
CA PRO A 226 3.51 -3.10 -23.99
C PRO A 226 3.91 -4.05 -22.86
N THR A 227 4.04 -3.52 -21.65
CA THR A 227 4.45 -4.27 -20.45
C THR A 227 3.40 -4.23 -19.35
N PHE A 228 2.47 -3.26 -19.42
CA PHE A 228 1.50 -2.99 -18.37
C PHE A 228 0.48 -4.12 -18.24
N ALA A 229 0.54 -4.85 -17.13
CA ALA A 229 -0.37 -5.94 -16.79
C ALA A 229 -0.25 -6.27 -15.31
N MET A 230 -1.37 -6.54 -14.63
CA MET A 230 -1.33 -7.10 -13.27
C MET A 230 -0.76 -8.52 -13.31
N ALA A 231 0.03 -8.88 -12.29
CA ALA A 231 0.62 -10.20 -12.21
C ALA A 231 0.67 -10.73 -10.77
N ALA A 232 0.24 -11.98 -10.57
CA ALA A 232 0.48 -12.74 -9.36
C ALA A 232 1.66 -13.69 -9.57
N LEU A 233 2.57 -13.75 -8.59
CA LEU A 233 3.77 -14.60 -8.62
C LEU A 233 3.80 -15.45 -7.35
N ALA A 234 3.72 -16.76 -7.50
CA ALA A 234 3.79 -17.70 -6.39
C ALA A 234 5.16 -18.37 -6.33
N GLY A 235 5.82 -18.34 -5.17
CA GLY A 235 7.16 -18.89 -5.01
C GLY A 235 7.49 -19.35 -3.60
N ILE A 236 8.56 -20.13 -3.47
CA ILE A 236 9.19 -20.43 -2.18
C ILE A 236 10.18 -19.32 -1.82
N GLY A 237 10.07 -18.81 -0.59
CA GLY A 237 10.88 -17.67 -0.14
C GLY A 237 10.50 -16.36 -0.84
N ASP A 238 11.31 -15.34 -0.63
CA ASP A 238 11.09 -14.03 -1.20
C ASP A 238 11.44 -13.99 -2.69
N LEU A 239 10.69 -13.19 -3.45
CA LEU A 239 11.01 -12.83 -4.82
C LEU A 239 12.05 -11.70 -4.81
N PRO A 240 12.69 -11.36 -5.95
CA PRO A 240 13.64 -10.25 -6.00
C PRO A 240 13.04 -8.95 -5.44
N ASP A 241 13.80 -8.21 -4.64
CA ASP A 241 13.37 -7.00 -3.93
C ASP A 241 12.64 -6.00 -4.84
N THR A 242 13.13 -5.82 -6.07
CA THR A 242 12.49 -4.94 -7.06
C THR A 242 11.06 -5.35 -7.43
N ILE A 243 10.71 -6.63 -7.35
CA ILE A 243 9.33 -7.12 -7.54
C ILE A 243 8.55 -6.94 -6.23
N MET A 244 9.15 -7.26 -5.09
CA MET A 244 8.51 -7.15 -3.76
C MET A 244 8.07 -5.72 -3.45
N ASP A 245 8.92 -4.74 -3.75
CA ASP A 245 8.63 -3.29 -3.68
C ASP A 245 7.36 -2.86 -4.43
N ARG A 246 6.96 -3.62 -5.47
CA ARG A 246 5.84 -3.34 -6.38
C ARG A 246 4.66 -4.28 -6.14
N ALA A 247 4.72 -5.05 -5.04
CA ALA A 247 3.81 -6.14 -4.76
C ALA A 247 3.04 -5.93 -3.47
N ILE A 248 1.80 -6.42 -3.48
CA ILE A 248 1.09 -6.79 -2.27
C ILE A 248 1.58 -8.19 -1.89
N VAL A 249 2.25 -8.31 -0.75
CA VAL A 249 2.89 -9.55 -0.32
C VAL A 249 1.94 -10.37 0.54
N ILE A 250 1.67 -11.60 0.11
CA ILE A 250 0.86 -12.60 0.81
C ILE A 250 1.79 -13.71 1.31
N ARG A 251 2.22 -13.60 2.57
CA ARG A 251 3.13 -14.56 3.22
C ARG A 251 2.38 -15.80 3.73
N MET A 252 2.14 -16.74 2.83
CA MET A 252 1.41 -17.98 3.07
C MET A 252 2.12 -18.90 4.08
N GLN A 253 1.35 -19.46 5.00
CA GLN A 253 1.79 -20.42 6.00
C GLN A 253 1.10 -21.78 5.83
N LYS A 254 1.67 -22.82 6.42
CA LYS A 254 0.94 -24.09 6.53
C LYS A 254 -0.28 -23.88 7.43
N ARG A 255 -1.41 -24.45 7.02
CA ARG A 255 -2.64 -24.44 7.80
C ARG A 255 -2.42 -25.06 9.17
N LYS A 256 -3.00 -24.44 10.19
CA LYS A 256 -3.01 -24.98 11.55
C LYS A 256 -3.94 -26.20 11.65
N PRO A 257 -3.68 -27.14 12.57
CA PRO A 257 -4.66 -28.14 12.93
C PRO A 257 -5.98 -27.47 13.33
N GLY A 258 -7.08 -27.82 12.65
CA GLY A 258 -8.42 -27.25 12.92
C GLY A 258 -8.90 -26.22 11.89
N GLU A 259 -8.00 -25.62 11.10
CA GLU A 259 -8.40 -24.76 9.99
C GLU A 259 -8.95 -25.62 8.84
N ARG A 260 -10.27 -25.56 8.66
CA ARG A 260 -10.98 -26.33 7.63
C ARG A 260 -11.19 -25.45 6.40
N ILE A 261 -10.91 -26.03 5.23
CA ILE A 261 -11.28 -25.46 3.93
C ILE A 261 -12.17 -26.44 3.19
N THR A 262 -12.94 -25.91 2.27
CA THR A 262 -13.67 -26.72 1.29
C THR A 262 -12.67 -27.26 0.27
N PRO A 263 -12.72 -28.55 -0.08
CA PRO A 263 -11.92 -29.07 -1.19
C PRO A 263 -12.29 -28.36 -2.48
N PHE A 264 -11.34 -27.67 -3.11
CA PHE A 264 -11.54 -27.15 -4.47
C PHE A 264 -11.72 -28.33 -5.43
N ARG A 265 -12.83 -28.31 -6.15
CA ARG A 265 -13.19 -29.34 -7.14
C ARG A 265 -13.78 -28.62 -8.33
N SER A 266 -13.11 -28.70 -9.47
CA SER A 266 -13.46 -27.92 -10.67
C SER A 266 -14.94 -28.04 -11.04
N ARG A 267 -15.51 -29.24 -10.90
CA ARG A 267 -16.93 -29.54 -11.20
C ARG A 267 -17.95 -28.67 -10.46
N TYR A 268 -17.63 -28.15 -9.28
CA TYR A 268 -18.57 -27.31 -8.50
C TYR A 268 -17.98 -25.94 -8.15
N SER A 269 -16.68 -25.86 -7.89
CA SER A 269 -16.02 -24.60 -7.51
C SER A 269 -15.89 -23.64 -8.69
N VAL A 270 -15.63 -24.14 -9.91
CA VAL A 270 -15.40 -23.27 -11.07
C VAL A 270 -16.65 -22.51 -11.50
N PRO A 271 -17.84 -23.14 -11.65
CA PRO A 271 -19.05 -22.40 -12.01
C PRO A 271 -19.40 -21.29 -11.02
N GLU A 272 -19.25 -21.53 -9.72
CA GLU A 272 -19.48 -20.53 -8.67
C GLU A 272 -18.52 -19.34 -8.80
N LEU A 273 -17.22 -19.61 -8.97
CA LEU A 273 -16.20 -18.57 -9.10
C LEU A 273 -16.33 -17.80 -10.42
N HIS A 274 -16.73 -18.45 -11.52
CA HIS A 274 -17.03 -17.79 -12.78
C HIS A 274 -18.23 -16.85 -12.66
N ALA A 275 -19.30 -17.25 -11.96
CA ALA A 275 -20.43 -16.37 -11.72
C ALA A 275 -20.03 -15.09 -10.96
N LEU A 276 -19.10 -15.20 -10.01
CA LEU A 276 -18.54 -14.02 -9.33
C LEU A 276 -17.66 -13.18 -10.26
N ARG A 277 -16.81 -13.82 -11.09
CA ARG A 277 -15.99 -13.14 -12.10
C ARG A 277 -16.83 -12.33 -13.06
N ASP A 278 -17.93 -12.91 -13.54
CA ASP A 278 -18.79 -12.29 -14.53
C ASP A 278 -19.56 -11.10 -13.90
N ARG A 279 -20.07 -11.27 -12.68
CA ARG A 279 -20.66 -10.16 -11.88
C ARG A 279 -19.66 -9.03 -11.63
N LEU A 280 -18.38 -9.35 -11.34
CA LEU A 280 -17.34 -8.33 -11.20
C LEU A 280 -17.13 -7.58 -12.51
N ALA A 281 -17.06 -8.28 -13.64
CA ALA A 281 -16.88 -7.66 -14.95
C ALA A 281 -18.06 -6.74 -15.28
N ASP A 282 -19.30 -7.20 -15.08
CA ASP A 282 -20.52 -6.44 -15.34
C ASP A 282 -20.57 -5.14 -14.52
N TRP A 283 -20.14 -5.19 -13.26
CA TRP A 283 -20.07 -4.01 -12.39
C TRP A 283 -18.91 -3.07 -12.75
N LEU A 284 -17.71 -3.61 -12.94
CA LEU A 284 -16.47 -2.83 -12.94
C LEU A 284 -16.05 -2.34 -14.33
N VAL A 285 -16.28 -3.13 -15.38
CA VAL A 285 -15.86 -2.77 -16.75
C VAL A 285 -16.48 -1.44 -17.22
N PRO A 286 -17.77 -1.14 -16.97
CA PRO A 286 -18.35 0.16 -17.33
C PRO A 286 -17.68 1.36 -16.64
N LEU A 287 -17.09 1.16 -15.46
CA LEU A 287 -16.49 2.22 -14.64
C LEU A 287 -15.04 2.54 -15.04
N ARG A 288 -14.45 1.83 -16.01
CA ARG A 288 -13.07 2.01 -16.47
C ARG A 288 -12.73 3.44 -16.91
N GLY A 289 -13.71 4.16 -17.47
CA GLY A 289 -13.52 5.57 -17.87
C GLY A 289 -13.42 6.51 -16.68
N THR A 290 -14.18 6.25 -15.62
CA THR A 290 -14.27 7.09 -14.42
C THR A 290 -13.03 6.97 -13.54
N VAL A 291 -12.46 5.76 -13.44
CA VAL A 291 -11.29 5.50 -12.56
C VAL A 291 -10.01 6.18 -13.04
N ALA A 292 -9.96 6.67 -14.27
CA ALA A 292 -8.76 7.27 -14.83
C ALA A 292 -8.32 8.56 -14.14
N GLY A 293 -9.27 9.30 -13.58
CA GLY A 293 -9.02 10.52 -12.80
C GLY A 293 -9.15 10.32 -11.29
N ALA A 294 -9.27 9.09 -10.81
CA ALA A 294 -9.46 8.83 -9.38
C ALA A 294 -8.16 9.11 -8.61
N VAL A 295 -8.27 9.89 -7.54
CA VAL A 295 -7.16 10.22 -6.63
C VAL A 295 -7.60 9.91 -5.20
N PRO A 296 -7.58 8.64 -4.77
CA PRO A 296 -8.05 8.26 -3.45
C PRO A 296 -7.12 8.82 -2.36
N LYS A 297 -7.68 9.11 -1.18
CA LYS A 297 -6.85 9.41 0.00
C LYS A 297 -6.11 8.17 0.46
N MET A 298 -4.78 8.16 0.31
CA MET A 298 -3.91 7.06 0.71
C MET A 298 -3.40 7.22 2.16
N PRO A 299 -3.28 6.12 2.93
CA PRO A 299 -2.75 6.16 4.29
C PRO A 299 -1.23 5.91 4.37
N VAL A 300 -0.59 5.70 3.23
CA VAL A 300 0.85 5.44 3.04
C VAL A 300 1.35 6.32 1.89
N GLU A 301 2.67 6.41 1.72
CA GLU A 301 3.33 7.25 0.73
C GLU A 301 4.14 6.41 -0.27
N ASP A 302 4.70 7.10 -1.28
CA ASP A 302 5.61 6.55 -2.28
C ASP A 302 5.09 5.27 -2.95
N ARG A 303 5.96 4.27 -3.12
CA ARG A 303 5.67 3.05 -3.86
C ARG A 303 4.61 2.18 -3.19
N ALA A 304 4.48 2.25 -1.86
CA ALA A 304 3.39 1.59 -1.15
C ALA A 304 2.05 2.21 -1.54
N ALA A 305 1.98 3.53 -1.70
CA ALA A 305 0.77 4.22 -2.18
C ALA A 305 0.46 3.79 -3.63
N ASP A 306 1.44 3.82 -4.54
CA ASP A 306 1.28 3.39 -5.94
C ASP A 306 0.73 1.96 -6.05
N THR A 307 1.22 1.05 -5.19
CA THR A 307 0.85 -0.37 -5.19
C THR A 307 -0.58 -0.59 -4.65
N TRP A 308 -0.98 0.15 -3.62
CA TRP A 308 -2.28 -0.02 -2.96
C TRP A 308 -3.40 0.84 -3.57
N GLU A 309 -3.08 1.91 -4.27
CA GLU A 309 -4.05 2.84 -4.87
C GLU A 309 -5.12 2.11 -5.71
N PRO A 310 -4.78 1.19 -6.62
CA PRO A 310 -5.78 0.42 -7.36
C PRO A 310 -6.81 -0.32 -6.51
N LEU A 311 -6.39 -0.85 -5.35
CA LEU A 311 -7.29 -1.55 -4.42
C LEU A 311 -8.18 -0.56 -3.67
N VAL A 312 -7.63 0.59 -3.28
CA VAL A 312 -8.39 1.65 -2.60
C VAL A 312 -9.42 2.26 -3.55
N ILE A 313 -9.10 2.44 -4.83
CA ILE A 313 -10.07 2.88 -5.86
C ILE A 313 -11.26 1.91 -5.92
N VAL A 314 -11.01 0.61 -6.02
CA VAL A 314 -12.08 -0.40 -6.04
C VAL A 314 -12.91 -0.34 -4.75
N ALA A 315 -12.27 -0.19 -3.60
CA ALA A 315 -12.94 -0.11 -2.32
C ALA A 315 -13.83 1.14 -2.21
N ASP A 316 -13.34 2.28 -2.69
CA ASP A 316 -14.07 3.55 -2.73
C ASP A 316 -15.27 3.46 -3.70
N LEU A 317 -15.12 2.81 -4.86
CA LEU A 317 -16.24 2.51 -5.78
C LEU A 317 -17.29 1.57 -5.17
N ALA A 318 -16.86 0.60 -4.35
CA ALA A 318 -17.78 -0.35 -3.71
C ALA A 318 -18.63 0.31 -2.62
N GLY A 319 -18.08 1.33 -1.94
CA GLY A 319 -18.68 1.95 -0.79
C GLY A 319 -18.84 0.99 0.40
N GLY A 320 -19.79 1.31 1.29
CA GLY A 320 -20.03 0.53 2.50
C GLY A 320 -18.80 0.50 3.41
N HIS A 321 -18.40 -0.69 3.87
CA HIS A 321 -17.28 -0.86 4.79
C HIS A 321 -15.93 -1.09 4.10
N TRP A 322 -15.92 -1.24 2.77
CA TRP A 322 -14.71 -1.51 1.99
C TRP A 322 -13.67 -0.39 2.03
N PRO A 323 -14.04 0.91 1.92
CA PRO A 323 -13.08 2.01 1.98
C PRO A 323 -12.23 2.01 3.25
N ALA A 324 -12.87 1.75 4.40
CA ALA A 324 -12.20 1.66 5.69
C ALA A 324 -11.35 0.39 5.81
N ARG A 325 -11.90 -0.77 5.39
CA ARG A 325 -11.20 -2.06 5.43
C ARG A 325 -9.95 -2.07 4.54
N ALA A 326 -10.02 -1.48 3.35
CA ALA A 326 -8.89 -1.39 2.42
C ALA A 326 -7.73 -0.57 3.00
N ARG A 327 -8.03 0.58 3.60
CA ARG A 327 -7.00 1.45 4.22
C ARG A 327 -6.40 0.82 5.47
N ALA A 328 -7.21 0.12 6.28
CA ALA A 328 -6.72 -0.65 7.41
C ALA A 328 -5.78 -1.79 6.97
N ALA A 329 -6.17 -2.55 5.94
CA ALA A 329 -5.35 -3.61 5.37
C ALA A 329 -4.03 -3.07 4.79
N CYS A 330 -4.10 -1.95 4.06
CA CYS A 330 -2.93 -1.25 3.53
C CYS A 330 -1.92 -0.92 4.63
N LEU A 331 -2.36 -0.22 5.69
CA LEU A 331 -1.50 0.14 6.82
C LEU A 331 -0.88 -1.08 7.50
N ALA A 332 -1.70 -2.09 7.82
CA ALA A 332 -1.25 -3.27 8.55
C ALA A 332 -0.23 -4.09 7.74
N MET A 333 -0.52 -4.34 6.46
CA MET A 333 0.36 -5.14 5.61
C MET A 333 1.65 -4.41 5.25
N THR A 334 1.60 -3.12 4.93
CA THR A 334 2.82 -2.34 4.68
C THR A 334 3.71 -2.27 5.91
N ARG A 335 3.15 -2.09 7.12
CA ARG A 335 3.92 -2.14 8.38
C ARG A 335 4.57 -3.51 8.60
N ASN A 336 3.83 -4.58 8.35
CA ASN A 336 4.37 -5.93 8.50
C ASN A 336 5.52 -6.19 7.52
N GLU A 337 5.43 -5.72 6.28
CA GLU A 337 6.53 -5.87 5.31
C GLU A 337 7.77 -5.07 5.70
N VAL A 338 7.63 -3.84 6.24
CA VAL A 338 8.78 -3.10 6.78
C VAL A 338 9.47 -3.91 7.89
N VAL A 339 8.70 -4.48 8.82
CA VAL A 339 9.26 -5.31 9.91
C VAL A 339 9.92 -6.58 9.37
N GLN A 340 9.32 -7.21 8.35
CA GLN A 340 9.91 -8.39 7.71
C GLN A 340 11.19 -8.05 6.94
N ASP A 341 11.21 -6.97 6.16
CA ASP A 341 12.40 -6.50 5.45
C ASP A 341 13.53 -6.16 6.43
N GLU A 342 13.23 -5.55 7.58
CA GLU A 342 14.23 -5.31 8.63
C GLU A 342 14.78 -6.62 9.22
N GLN A 343 13.96 -7.67 9.33
CA GLN A 343 14.36 -8.99 9.82
C GLN A 343 15.13 -9.80 8.76
N THR A 344 14.75 -9.67 7.49
CA THR A 344 15.32 -10.38 6.33
C THR A 344 16.60 -9.70 5.82
N THR A 345 16.65 -8.36 5.82
CA THR A 345 17.88 -7.61 5.52
C THR A 345 18.78 -7.62 6.75
N LEU A 346 19.67 -8.63 6.79
CA LEU A 346 20.78 -8.72 7.75
C LEU A 346 21.44 -7.37 8.04
N LYS A 347 21.59 -6.51 7.02
CA LYS A 347 22.14 -5.15 7.15
C LYS A 347 21.32 -4.22 8.05
N THR A 348 20.00 -4.22 7.94
CA THR A 348 19.12 -3.35 8.74
C THR A 348 18.95 -3.90 10.15
N ARG A 349 18.85 -5.23 10.29
CA ARG A 349 18.93 -5.90 11.60
C ARG A 349 20.23 -5.55 12.32
N LEU A 350 21.36 -5.58 11.60
CA LEU A 350 22.66 -5.18 12.14
C LEU A 350 22.64 -3.74 12.67
N LEU A 351 22.06 -2.79 11.92
CA LEU A 351 21.97 -1.40 12.37
C LEU A 351 21.19 -1.26 13.68
N ARG A 352 20.08 -2.00 13.82
CA ARG A 352 19.26 -2.03 15.05
C ARG A 352 20.02 -2.64 16.21
N ASP A 353 20.67 -3.78 16.00
CA ASP A 353 21.42 -4.46 17.05
C ASP A 353 22.59 -3.56 17.52
N ILE A 354 23.28 -2.89 16.60
CA ILE A 354 24.31 -1.89 16.92
C ILE A 354 23.70 -0.71 17.70
N ARG A 355 22.52 -0.20 17.33
CA ARG A 355 21.81 0.86 18.08
C ARG A 355 21.59 0.45 19.53
N ARG A 356 21.05 -0.75 19.75
CA ARG A 356 20.81 -1.31 21.08
C ARG A 356 22.11 -1.40 21.89
N VAL A 357 23.22 -1.81 21.27
CA VAL A 357 24.53 -1.85 21.93
C VAL A 357 25.01 -0.45 22.34
N PHE A 358 24.86 0.56 21.49
CA PHE A 358 25.20 1.95 21.83
C PHE A 358 24.29 2.56 22.90
N ASP A 359 23.01 2.18 22.92
CA ASP A 359 22.03 2.68 23.89
C ASP A 359 22.22 2.03 25.27
N GLN A 360 22.66 0.76 25.34
CA GLN A 360 23.05 0.07 26.58
C GLN A 360 24.33 0.66 27.20
N GLU A 361 25.22 1.18 26.36
CA GLU A 361 26.49 1.80 26.73
C GLU A 361 26.38 3.33 26.76
N ALA A 362 25.31 3.82 27.41
CA ALA A 362 24.92 5.21 27.44
C ALA A 362 26.11 6.12 27.84
N GLY A 363 26.50 7.01 26.92
CA GLY A 363 27.59 7.98 27.11
C GLY A 363 28.87 7.72 26.30
N LYS A 364 29.01 6.57 25.61
CA LYS A 364 30.15 6.32 24.73
C LYS A 364 29.95 6.92 23.34
N GLU A 365 30.81 7.87 22.95
CA GLU A 365 30.80 8.48 21.61
C GLU A 365 31.38 7.55 20.53
N ALA A 366 32.21 6.58 20.91
CA ALA A 366 32.79 5.60 20.00
C ALA A 366 32.99 4.24 20.68
N MET A 367 32.87 3.17 19.89
CA MET A 367 33.07 1.80 20.34
C MET A 367 34.12 1.10 19.50
N ARG A 368 35.07 0.42 20.15
CA ARG A 368 36.09 -0.38 19.44
C ARG A 368 35.39 -1.47 18.63
N SER A 369 35.86 -1.72 17.42
CA SER A 369 35.25 -2.73 16.55
C SER A 369 35.24 -4.11 17.20
N GLN A 370 36.25 -4.45 18.00
CA GLN A 370 36.29 -5.71 18.75
C GLN A 370 35.26 -5.77 19.88
N ASP A 371 35.06 -4.67 20.62
CA ASP A 371 34.06 -4.61 21.70
C ASP A 371 32.65 -4.72 21.11
N LEU A 372 32.37 -4.00 20.02
CA LEU A 372 31.09 -4.07 19.33
C LEU A 372 30.80 -5.49 18.81
N LEU A 373 31.79 -6.15 18.20
CA LEU A 373 31.66 -7.54 17.76
C LEU A 373 31.40 -8.49 18.93
N ALA A 374 32.12 -8.32 20.04
CA ALA A 374 31.95 -9.19 21.21
C ALA A 374 30.51 -9.12 21.75
N VAL A 375 29.93 -7.93 21.84
CA VAL A 375 28.54 -7.77 22.30
C VAL A 375 27.55 -8.32 21.28
N LEU A 376 27.75 -8.06 19.97
CA LEU A 376 26.86 -8.57 18.93
C LEU A 376 26.85 -10.11 18.87
N ILE A 377 28.00 -10.76 19.04
CA ILE A 377 28.13 -12.23 19.01
C ILE A 377 27.55 -12.87 20.28
N GLN A 378 27.53 -12.16 21.41
CA GLN A 378 26.98 -12.67 22.67
C GLN A 378 25.44 -12.71 22.69
N ASP A 379 24.77 -12.01 21.77
CA ASP A 379 23.32 -12.09 21.65
C ASP A 379 22.89 -13.41 21.00
N ALA A 380 22.41 -14.35 21.83
CA ALA A 380 21.94 -15.65 21.40
C ALA A 380 20.66 -15.60 20.53
N GLU A 381 19.91 -14.49 20.57
CA GLU A 381 18.73 -14.30 19.70
C GLU A 381 19.10 -13.71 18.33
N ALA A 382 20.34 -13.23 18.17
CA ALA A 382 20.85 -12.62 16.95
C ALA A 382 21.70 -13.60 16.11
N PRO A 383 21.69 -13.48 14.77
CA PRO A 383 22.38 -14.42 13.88
C PRO A 383 23.90 -14.22 13.86
N TRP A 384 24.46 -13.32 14.67
CA TRP A 384 25.85 -12.87 14.55
C TRP A 384 26.88 -13.91 14.97
N ALA A 385 26.57 -14.76 15.95
CA ALA A 385 27.46 -15.84 16.35
C ALA A 385 27.66 -16.88 15.25
N GLU A 386 26.62 -17.12 14.44
CA GLU A 386 26.59 -18.10 13.35
C GLU A 386 26.81 -17.47 11.97
N TYR A 387 27.09 -16.17 11.90
CA TYR A 387 27.24 -15.46 10.64
C TYR A 387 28.50 -15.90 9.88
N GLY A 388 28.33 -16.61 8.76
CA GLY A 388 29.43 -17.20 8.00
C GLY A 388 29.95 -18.49 8.67
N THR A 389 31.22 -18.86 8.44
CA THR A 389 31.77 -20.12 8.98
C THR A 389 32.37 -19.99 10.38
N LYS A 390 32.62 -18.77 10.86
CA LYS A 390 33.32 -18.48 12.12
C LYS A 390 32.64 -17.37 12.95
N GLY A 391 31.39 -17.06 12.66
CA GLY A 391 30.69 -15.90 13.24
C GLY A 391 31.09 -14.57 12.62
N LEU A 392 30.32 -13.53 12.97
CA LEU A 392 30.52 -12.17 12.49
C LEU A 392 31.92 -11.69 12.89
N ASN A 393 32.69 -11.21 11.91
CA ASN A 393 34.04 -10.70 12.14
C ASN A 393 34.16 -9.26 11.64
N ALA A 394 35.31 -8.61 11.91
CA ALA A 394 35.51 -7.21 11.55
C ALA A 394 35.39 -6.92 10.05
N TYR A 395 35.80 -7.87 9.19
CA TYR A 395 35.67 -7.74 7.75
C TYR A 395 34.20 -7.80 7.29
N HIS A 396 33.44 -8.78 7.79
CA HIS A 396 32.01 -8.91 7.52
C HIS A 396 31.20 -7.73 8.06
N LEU A 397 31.50 -7.28 9.28
CA LEU A 397 30.88 -6.10 9.89
C LEU A 397 31.10 -4.85 9.02
N ALA A 398 32.34 -4.59 8.59
CA ALA A 398 32.65 -3.45 7.73
C ALA A 398 31.98 -3.57 6.34
N ASN A 399 31.88 -4.78 5.78
CA ASN A 399 31.18 -5.00 4.50
C ASN A 399 29.67 -4.78 4.61
N LEU A 400 29.03 -5.24 5.69
CA LEU A 400 27.60 -5.03 5.91
C LEU A 400 27.26 -3.55 6.13
N LEU A 401 28.17 -2.79 6.75
CA LEU A 401 28.01 -1.36 7.04
C LEU A 401 28.41 -0.43 5.89
N ARG A 402 29.18 -0.92 4.91
CA ARG A 402 29.71 -0.12 3.80
C ARG A 402 28.62 0.56 2.98
N ASP A 403 27.52 -0.15 2.73
CA ASP A 403 26.43 0.36 1.89
C ASP A 403 25.67 1.51 2.53
N PHE A 404 25.80 1.68 3.86
CA PHE A 404 25.29 2.83 4.61
C PHE A 404 26.31 3.95 4.75
N GLY A 405 27.48 3.86 4.10
CA GLY A 405 28.57 4.83 4.22
C GLY A 405 29.30 4.79 5.57
N ILE A 406 29.10 3.73 6.38
CA ILE A 406 29.68 3.62 7.72
C ILE A 406 30.97 2.79 7.66
N SER A 407 32.04 3.29 8.28
CA SER A 407 33.34 2.60 8.26
C SER A 407 34.16 2.82 9.53
N PRO A 408 34.97 1.83 9.95
CA PRO A 408 35.76 1.95 11.16
C PRO A 408 36.97 2.87 10.95
N ALA A 409 37.11 3.87 11.82
CA ALA A 409 38.24 4.80 11.83
C ALA A 409 39.21 4.51 13.00
N ASN A 410 40.43 5.05 12.93
CA ASN A 410 41.33 5.01 14.08
C ASN A 410 40.83 6.01 15.12
N TYR A 411 40.51 5.53 16.32
CA TYR A 411 40.04 6.35 17.42
C TYR A 411 41.00 6.25 18.61
N ARG A 412 41.30 7.38 19.25
CA ARG A 412 42.18 7.45 20.42
C ARG A 412 41.31 7.48 21.66
N PHE A 413 41.37 6.43 22.47
CA PHE A 413 40.62 6.32 23.71
C PHE A 413 41.39 6.98 24.87
N GLU A 414 40.70 7.29 25.97
CA GLU A 414 41.26 8.00 27.14
C GLU A 414 42.47 7.30 27.76
N ASN A 415 42.57 5.98 27.61
CA ASN A 415 43.73 5.18 28.02
C ASN A 415 44.97 5.33 27.11
N GLY A 416 44.96 6.26 26.16
CA GLY A 416 46.06 6.55 25.25
C GLY A 416 46.24 5.54 24.11
N ARG A 417 45.47 4.44 24.09
CA ARG A 417 45.56 3.40 23.04
C ARG A 417 44.70 3.78 21.84
N GLN A 418 45.27 3.62 20.65
CA GLN A 418 44.53 3.74 19.39
C GLN A 418 43.97 2.38 18.99
N ALA A 419 42.72 2.36 18.52
CA ALA A 419 42.09 1.16 17.97
C ALA A 419 41.13 1.53 16.84
N LYS A 420 40.79 0.54 16.00
CA LYS A 420 39.68 0.67 15.06
C LYS A 420 38.36 0.74 15.82
N ALA A 421 37.56 1.76 15.52
CA ALA A 421 36.32 2.02 16.21
C ALA A 421 35.25 2.59 15.26
N TYR A 422 34.01 2.41 15.67
CA TYR A 422 32.84 3.01 15.06
C TYR A 422 32.34 4.14 15.97
N ALA A 423 32.19 5.33 15.41
CA ALA A 423 31.70 6.49 16.16
C ALA A 423 30.17 6.58 16.05
N ARG A 424 29.49 6.91 17.15
CA ARG A 424 28.02 6.96 17.26
C ARG A 424 27.42 7.91 16.21
N ASN A 425 28.09 9.04 15.97
CA ASN A 425 27.66 10.04 14.99
C ASN A 425 27.55 9.51 13.55
N GLN A 426 28.33 8.49 13.17
CA GLN A 426 28.23 7.87 11.85
C GLN A 426 26.91 7.12 11.65
N PHE A 427 26.25 6.71 12.74
CA PHE A 427 25.00 5.96 12.68
C PHE A 427 23.75 6.82 12.88
N VAL A 428 23.87 8.07 13.34
CA VAL A 428 22.68 8.87 13.73
C VAL A 428 21.70 9.04 12.58
N ASP A 429 22.19 9.44 11.40
CA ASP A 429 21.36 9.58 10.20
C ASP A 429 20.82 8.22 9.73
N THR A 430 21.67 7.20 9.71
CA THR A 430 21.28 5.84 9.29
C THR A 430 20.24 5.21 10.24
N TRP A 431 20.35 5.39 11.55
CA TRP A 431 19.35 4.95 12.52
C TRP A 431 18.04 5.70 12.38
N ALA A 432 18.08 7.00 12.09
CA ALA A 432 16.86 7.78 11.84
C ALA A 432 16.12 7.30 10.59
N ARG A 433 16.85 6.87 9.56
CA ARG A 433 16.28 6.40 8.28
C ARG A 433 15.83 4.94 8.28
N TYR A 434 16.62 4.06 8.87
CA TYR A 434 16.47 2.61 8.74
C TYR A 434 16.12 1.89 10.04
N CYS A 435 16.07 2.61 11.18
CA CYS A 435 15.65 2.07 12.46
C CYS A 435 14.68 3.03 13.17
N PRO A 436 13.58 3.47 12.52
CA PRO A 436 12.63 4.37 13.17
C PRO A 436 12.05 3.72 14.41
N ASP A 437 11.93 4.48 15.50
CA ASP A 437 11.36 3.97 16.73
C ASP A 437 9.86 3.73 16.51
N PRO A 438 9.35 2.49 16.66
CA PRO A 438 7.92 2.22 16.47
C PRO A 438 7.02 3.01 17.43
N ALA A 439 7.57 3.55 18.53
CA ALA A 439 6.83 4.41 19.46
C ALA A 439 6.69 5.88 19.00
N LEU A 440 7.54 6.36 18.08
CA LEU A 440 7.53 7.75 17.59
C LEU A 440 6.75 7.95 16.27
N SER A 441 6.40 6.87 15.57
CA SER A 441 5.68 6.91 14.28
C SER A 441 4.16 6.78 14.40
N ALA A 442 3.62 6.67 15.61
CA ALA A 442 2.20 6.92 15.80
C ALA A 442 2.00 8.44 15.78
N PRO A 443 1.21 9.02 14.85
CA PRO A 443 0.69 10.35 15.08
C PRO A 443 -0.01 10.28 16.42
N THR A 444 0.50 11.03 17.39
CA THR A 444 -0.14 11.19 18.68
C THR A 444 -1.53 11.74 18.36
N ALA A 445 -2.54 10.87 18.41
CA ALA A 445 -3.89 11.33 18.58
C ALA A 445 -3.84 12.05 19.93
N GLU A 446 -3.79 13.39 19.88
CA GLU A 446 -4.14 14.22 21.01
C GLU A 446 -5.55 13.80 21.41
N VAL A 447 -5.63 12.90 22.38
CA VAL A 447 -6.85 12.68 23.14
C VAL A 447 -7.04 13.99 23.90
N PRO A 448 -8.06 14.81 23.58
CA PRO A 448 -8.31 16.00 24.38
C PRO A 448 -8.55 15.52 25.81
N ALA A 449 -7.72 15.99 26.73
CA ALA A 449 -7.84 15.71 28.14
C ALA A 449 -9.26 16.10 28.58
N HIS A 450 -10.07 15.09 28.92
CA HIS A 450 -11.34 15.35 29.58
C HIS A 450 -11.06 16.05 30.90
N PRO A 451 -11.69 17.21 31.18
CA PRO A 451 -11.56 17.84 32.48
C PRO A 451 -12.14 16.90 33.54
N THR A 452 -11.33 16.63 34.56
CA THR A 452 -11.70 15.89 35.77
C THR A 452 -12.97 16.52 36.35
N ARG A 453 -14.10 15.79 36.28
CA ARG A 453 -15.32 16.18 37.00
C ARG A 453 -14.99 16.29 38.48
N GLY A 454 -15.06 17.52 38.99
CA GLY A 454 -14.93 17.81 40.41
C GLY A 454 -15.93 17.02 41.24
N ARG A 455 -15.45 16.55 42.39
CA ARG A 455 -16.22 15.92 43.46
C ARG A 455 -17.43 16.79 43.84
N PRO A 456 -18.65 16.23 43.99
CA PRO A 456 -19.80 17.01 44.43
C PRO A 456 -19.61 17.49 45.89
N PRO A 457 -20.07 18.72 46.23
CA PRO A 457 -19.95 19.25 47.58
C PRO A 457 -20.85 18.51 48.57
N ALA A 458 -20.36 18.36 49.80
CA ALA A 458 -21.06 17.71 50.91
C ALA A 458 -22.31 18.52 51.34
N PRO A 459 -23.37 17.86 51.85
CA PRO A 459 -24.56 18.55 52.33
C PRO A 459 -24.27 19.32 53.63
N PRO A 460 -24.90 20.49 53.83
CA PRO A 460 -24.71 21.28 55.04
C PRO A 460 -25.37 20.61 56.26
N SER A 461 -24.58 20.45 57.32
CA SER A 461 -25.03 20.09 58.65
C SER A 461 -25.95 21.17 59.22
N GLY A 462 -27.21 20.80 59.47
CA GLY A 462 -28.18 21.64 60.16
C GLY A 462 -29.02 20.80 61.10
N THR A 463 -28.60 20.77 62.36
CA THR A 463 -29.30 20.15 63.50
C THR A 463 -30.51 21.00 63.89
N LEU A 464 -31.69 20.37 64.03
CA LEU A 464 -32.81 20.91 64.78
C LEU A 464 -33.34 19.85 65.77
N PRO A 465 -33.91 20.29 66.92
CA PRO A 465 -33.76 19.60 68.20
C PRO A 465 -34.83 18.54 68.50
N THR A 466 -34.44 17.64 69.40
CA THR A 466 -35.22 16.53 69.95
C THR A 466 -36.39 16.97 70.84
N GLY A 467 -37.54 16.33 70.66
CA GLY A 467 -38.67 16.28 71.61
C GLY A 467 -39.05 14.81 71.91
N PRO A 468 -39.50 14.46 73.14
CA PRO A 468 -39.40 13.10 73.71
C PRO A 468 -40.65 12.21 73.47
N PRO A 469 -40.63 10.93 73.91
CA PRO A 469 -41.35 9.82 73.29
C PRO A 469 -42.70 9.47 73.95
N GLY A 470 -43.57 8.84 73.18
CA GLY A 470 -44.76 8.14 73.69
C GLY A 470 -45.33 7.20 72.64
N GLY A 471 -45.17 5.88 72.83
CA GLY A 471 -46.04 4.88 72.20
C GLY A 471 -47.37 4.77 72.97
N PRO A 472 -48.22 3.74 72.76
CA PRO A 472 -48.16 2.66 71.77
C PRO A 472 -49.53 2.41 71.08
N ALA A 473 -49.64 1.24 70.43
CA ALA A 473 -50.85 0.48 70.05
C ALA A 473 -51.31 0.51 68.57
N GLY A 474 -51.37 -0.69 67.97
CA GLY A 474 -52.10 -0.96 66.73
C GLY A 474 -53.63 -0.83 66.91
N PRO A 475 -54.48 -1.17 65.92
CA PRO A 475 -54.43 -2.43 65.19
C PRO A 475 -54.73 -2.36 63.66
N ARG A 476 -54.24 -3.40 62.95
CA ARG A 476 -54.86 -4.27 61.92
C ARG A 476 -56.03 -3.81 60.98
N PRO A 477 -56.26 -4.56 59.88
CA PRO A 477 -56.51 -4.06 58.53
C PRO A 477 -57.97 -4.19 58.06
N THR A 478 -58.29 -3.63 56.89
CA THR A 478 -59.36 -4.04 55.95
C THR A 478 -59.11 -3.27 54.64
N ARG A 479 -59.33 -3.77 53.42
CA ARG A 479 -59.86 -5.03 52.87
C ARG A 479 -59.33 -5.15 51.44
#